data_AF-A0A847BJG2-F1
#
_entry.id   AF-A0A847BJG2-F1
#
_cell.length_a   1.000
_cell.length_b   1.000
_cell.length_c   1.000
_cell.angle_alpha   90.00
_cell.angle_beta   90.00
_cell.angle_gamma   90.00
#
_symmetry.space_group_name_H-M   'P 1'
#
loop_
_entity.id
_entity.type
_entity.pdbx_description
1 polymer ?
#
loop_
_entity_poly.entity_id
_entity_poly.type
_entity_poly.pdbx_seq_one_letter_code
_entity_poly.pdbx_strand_id
1 'polypeptide(L)'
;MQRNIFVVALEEQQREELETLRHAEQFKVHSLLSVKTAVESPSFSFDDLLNEARSKLQAFDGTIDAIIAQWDFPTSLLVPILCKEYNIPSPSVESVLKCEHKYWSRLEQKKVIPDVVPDFCGVDPFADDPLSQVTLDYPFWIKPIKAFSSHLGFKIENEEQFHAAIEEIRQGIRQLGDPFNEALRYADLPPEIREMDGNSCIAEQIISGV
;
A
#
# COMPACT_ATOMS: atom_id res chain seq x y z
N MET A 1 -21.03 -19.62 -20.51
CA MET A 1 -21.13 -18.18 -20.21
C MET A 1 -19.71 -17.67 -19.99
N GLN A 2 -19.34 -16.56 -20.63
CA GLN A 2 -18.00 -15.99 -20.51
C GLN A 2 -17.86 -15.33 -19.13
N ARG A 3 -16.76 -15.57 -18.42
CA ARG A 3 -16.49 -14.98 -17.10
C ARG A 3 -16.11 -13.50 -17.26
N ASN A 4 -16.67 -12.61 -16.46
CA ASN A 4 -16.32 -11.19 -16.47
C ASN A 4 -15.24 -10.90 -15.43
N ILE A 5 -14.07 -10.48 -15.91
CA ILE A 5 -12.90 -10.16 -15.10
C ILE A 5 -12.70 -8.66 -15.13
N PHE A 6 -12.66 -8.02 -13.97
CA PHE A 6 -12.40 -6.59 -13.84
C PHE A 6 -10.97 -6.37 -13.40
N VAL A 7 -10.22 -5.55 -14.13
CA VAL A 7 -8.84 -5.20 -13.80
C VAL A 7 -8.79 -3.71 -13.46
N VAL A 8 -8.24 -3.38 -12.30
CA VAL A 8 -8.06 -1.98 -11.87
C VAL A 8 -6.86 -1.40 -12.60
N ALA A 9 -7.02 -0.23 -13.22
CA ALA A 9 -5.98 0.45 -13.99
C ALA A 9 -5.38 -0.40 -15.11
N LEU A 10 -6.24 -1.09 -15.87
CA LEU A 10 -5.84 -1.90 -17.04
C LEU A 10 -5.25 -1.04 -18.15
N GLU A 11 -4.01 -1.34 -18.53
CA GLU A 11 -3.34 -0.78 -19.71
C GLU A 11 -3.74 -1.53 -20.99
N GLU A 12 -3.61 -0.86 -22.13
CA GLU A 12 -3.94 -1.48 -23.42
C GLU A 12 -2.99 -2.62 -23.76
N GLN A 13 -1.69 -2.47 -23.49
CA GLN A 13 -0.73 -3.56 -23.70
C GLN A 13 -1.09 -4.80 -22.87
N GLN A 14 -1.48 -4.61 -21.60
CA GLN A 14 -1.92 -5.72 -20.74
C GLN A 14 -3.20 -6.38 -21.26
N ARG A 15 -4.14 -5.60 -21.83
CA ARG A 15 -5.32 -6.16 -22.49
C ARG A 15 -4.91 -7.06 -23.65
N GLU A 16 -4.05 -6.58 -24.55
CA GLU A 16 -3.55 -7.36 -25.68
C GLU A 16 -2.88 -8.66 -25.20
N GLU A 17 -2.05 -8.58 -24.15
CA GLU A 17 -1.40 -9.76 -23.55
C GLU A 17 -2.42 -10.76 -22.97
N LEU A 18 -3.46 -10.29 -22.28
CA LEU A 18 -4.53 -11.14 -21.72
C LEU A 18 -5.33 -11.87 -22.81
N GLU A 19 -5.47 -11.27 -23.99
CA GLU A 19 -6.13 -11.88 -25.15
C GLU A 19 -5.31 -13.03 -25.77
N THR A 20 -4.01 -13.12 -25.47
CA THR A 20 -3.15 -14.23 -25.93
C THR A 20 -3.20 -15.47 -25.04
N LEU A 21 -3.85 -15.39 -23.87
CA LEU A 21 -3.89 -16.48 -22.92
C LEU A 21 -4.66 -17.69 -23.48
N ARG A 22 -4.25 -18.88 -23.04
CA ARG A 22 -5.04 -20.10 -23.27
C ARG A 22 -6.44 -19.90 -22.70
N HIS A 23 -7.44 -20.20 -23.52
CA HIS A 23 -8.86 -20.05 -23.18
C HIS A 23 -9.37 -18.61 -23.05
N ALA A 24 -8.76 -17.64 -23.75
CA ALA A 24 -9.23 -16.25 -23.80
C ALA A 24 -10.71 -16.12 -24.20
N GLU A 25 -11.24 -17.06 -24.99
CA GLU A 25 -12.67 -17.11 -25.34
C GLU A 25 -13.60 -17.35 -24.13
N GLN A 26 -13.07 -17.81 -22.99
CA GLN A 26 -13.84 -18.13 -21.79
C GLN A 26 -13.98 -16.95 -20.82
N PHE A 27 -13.26 -15.86 -21.03
CA PHE A 27 -13.34 -14.68 -20.16
C PHE A 27 -13.33 -13.37 -20.94
N LYS A 28 -13.97 -12.34 -20.38
CA LYS A 28 -14.01 -10.97 -20.91
C LYS A 28 -13.37 -10.05 -19.89
N VAL A 29 -12.38 -9.27 -20.33
CA VAL A 29 -11.62 -8.37 -19.46
C VAL A 29 -12.15 -6.94 -19.57
N HIS A 30 -12.54 -6.38 -18.44
CA HIS A 30 -13.06 -5.02 -18.29
C HIS A 30 -12.08 -4.16 -17.51
N SER A 31 -11.90 -2.91 -17.91
CA SER A 31 -11.17 -1.93 -17.10
C SER A 31 -12.12 -1.35 -16.05
N LEU A 32 -11.76 -1.46 -14.77
CA LEU A 32 -12.60 -0.95 -13.68
C LEU A 32 -12.34 0.54 -13.42
N LEU A 33 -11.08 0.91 -13.22
CA LEU A 33 -10.63 2.30 -13.12
C LEU A 33 -9.54 2.52 -14.16
N SER A 34 -9.37 3.75 -14.63
CA SER A 34 -8.30 4.08 -15.57
C SER A 34 -6.94 4.18 -14.85
N VAL A 35 -5.84 3.98 -15.59
CA VAL A 35 -4.47 4.19 -15.09
C VAL A 35 -4.30 5.61 -14.56
N LYS A 36 -4.79 6.61 -15.30
CA LYS A 36 -4.78 8.02 -14.90
C LYS A 36 -5.46 8.27 -13.55
N THR A 37 -6.56 7.56 -13.30
CA THR A 37 -7.37 7.72 -12.08
C THR A 37 -6.75 7.01 -10.89
N ALA A 38 -6.36 5.74 -11.05
CA ALA A 38 -5.98 4.90 -9.90
C ALA A 38 -4.46 4.81 -9.66
N VAL A 39 -3.62 5.25 -10.59
CA VAL A 39 -2.14 5.10 -10.51
C VAL A 39 -1.42 6.42 -10.68
N GLU A 40 -1.72 7.18 -11.74
CA GLU A 40 -0.96 8.39 -12.09
C GLU A 40 -1.51 9.68 -11.44
N SER A 41 -2.57 9.57 -10.63
CA SER A 41 -3.15 10.76 -9.98
C SER A 41 -2.15 11.34 -8.97
N PRO A 42 -1.79 12.64 -9.08
CA PRO A 42 -0.81 13.26 -8.17
C PRO A 42 -1.32 13.31 -6.73
N SER A 43 -2.64 13.36 -6.53
CA SER A 43 -3.32 13.17 -5.25
C SER A 43 -4.66 12.49 -5.50
N PHE A 44 -5.14 11.71 -4.53
CA PHE A 44 -6.42 11.02 -4.63
C PHE A 44 -7.00 10.78 -3.23
N SER A 45 -8.31 10.57 -3.13
CA SER A 45 -8.92 9.92 -1.96
C SER A 45 -9.12 8.44 -2.29
N PHE A 46 -8.70 7.58 -1.38
CA PHE A 46 -8.92 6.14 -1.50
C PHE A 46 -10.41 5.81 -1.42
N ASP A 47 -11.16 6.47 -0.52
CA ASP A 47 -12.60 6.29 -0.40
C ASP A 47 -13.36 6.72 -1.65
N ASP A 48 -12.97 7.84 -2.30
CA ASP A 48 -13.57 8.25 -3.56
C ASP A 48 -13.28 7.25 -4.68
N LEU A 49 -12.04 6.75 -4.81
CA LEU A 49 -11.70 5.71 -5.77
C LEU A 49 -12.48 4.41 -5.54
N LEU A 50 -12.64 4.02 -4.28
CA LEU A 50 -13.41 2.84 -3.90
C LEU A 50 -14.90 3.01 -4.23
N ASN A 51 -15.47 4.19 -3.98
CA ASN A 51 -16.86 4.49 -4.32
C ASN A 51 -17.09 4.56 -5.83
N GLU A 52 -16.13 5.07 -6.61
CA GLU A 52 -16.18 5.03 -8.07
C GLU A 52 -16.17 3.57 -8.57
N ALA A 53 -15.26 2.75 -8.04
CA ALA A 53 -15.16 1.34 -8.39
C ALA A 53 -16.46 0.57 -8.05
N ARG A 54 -17.02 0.78 -6.85
CA ARG A 54 -18.32 0.22 -6.44
C ARG A 54 -19.43 0.62 -7.41
N SER A 55 -19.53 1.90 -7.75
CA SER A 55 -20.56 2.42 -8.65
C SER A 55 -20.48 1.76 -10.05
N LYS A 56 -19.27 1.57 -10.58
CA LYS A 56 -19.07 0.91 -11.88
C LYS A 56 -19.41 -0.57 -11.85
N LEU A 57 -19.04 -1.29 -10.79
CA LEU A 57 -19.40 -2.70 -10.63
C LEU A 57 -20.91 -2.88 -10.44
N GLN A 58 -21.57 -2.00 -9.67
CA GLN A 58 -23.02 -2.02 -9.47
C GLN A 58 -23.80 -1.71 -10.74
N ALA A 59 -23.29 -0.85 -11.62
CA ALA A 59 -23.92 -0.50 -12.89
C ALA A 59 -23.72 -1.55 -13.98
N PHE A 60 -22.86 -2.56 -13.77
CA PHE A 60 -22.58 -3.57 -14.77
C PHE A 60 -23.72 -4.59 -14.89
N ASP A 61 -24.25 -4.76 -16.10
CA ASP A 61 -25.28 -5.75 -16.41
C ASP A 61 -24.64 -7.13 -16.64
N GLY A 62 -24.29 -7.82 -15.56
CA GLY A 62 -23.69 -9.15 -15.59
C GLY A 62 -23.12 -9.61 -14.25
N THR A 63 -22.45 -10.77 -14.28
CA THR A 63 -21.73 -11.30 -13.12
C THR A 63 -20.39 -10.59 -12.94
N ILE A 64 -19.93 -10.43 -11.69
CA ILE A 64 -18.56 -10.01 -11.37
C ILE A 64 -17.82 -11.27 -10.93
N ASP A 65 -17.09 -11.91 -11.85
CA ASP A 65 -16.51 -13.24 -11.60
C ASP A 65 -15.09 -13.15 -11.00
N ALA A 66 -14.38 -12.05 -11.27
CA ALA A 66 -13.08 -11.75 -10.68
C ALA A 66 -12.78 -10.25 -10.69
N ILE A 67 -11.98 -9.80 -9.72
CA ILE A 67 -11.40 -8.46 -9.67
C ILE A 67 -9.89 -8.61 -9.43
N ILE A 68 -9.06 -7.95 -10.23
CA ILE A 68 -7.61 -8.12 -10.24
C ILE A 68 -6.94 -6.76 -9.98
N ALA A 69 -6.01 -6.77 -9.02
CA ALA A 69 -5.05 -5.70 -8.80
C ALA A 69 -3.74 -6.11 -9.49
N GLN A 70 -3.14 -5.18 -10.23
CA GLN A 70 -1.86 -5.38 -10.90
C GLN A 70 -0.81 -4.35 -10.50
N TRP A 71 -1.26 -3.23 -9.93
CA TRP A 71 -0.41 -2.19 -9.39
C TRP A 71 -0.37 -2.31 -7.87
N ASP A 72 0.59 -1.61 -7.24
CA ASP A 72 0.58 -1.42 -5.80
C ASP A 72 -0.63 -0.55 -5.35
N PHE A 73 -0.62 -0.13 -4.09
CA PHE A 73 -1.55 0.84 -3.54
C PHE A 73 -1.79 2.03 -4.50
N PRO A 74 -3.06 2.42 -4.75
CA PRO A 74 -4.27 2.01 -4.04
C PRO A 74 -4.90 0.70 -4.50
N THR A 75 -4.53 0.18 -5.67
CA THR A 75 -5.27 -0.94 -6.30
C THR A 75 -5.20 -2.23 -5.48
N SER A 76 -4.05 -2.49 -4.85
CA SER A 76 -3.82 -3.64 -3.98
C SER A 76 -4.77 -3.72 -2.77
N LEU A 77 -5.33 -2.59 -2.31
CA LEU A 77 -6.31 -2.54 -1.22
C LEU A 77 -7.75 -2.37 -1.70
N LEU A 78 -7.98 -1.72 -2.85
CA LEU A 78 -9.31 -1.67 -3.46
C LEU A 78 -9.85 -3.08 -3.72
N VAL A 79 -9.02 -3.94 -4.31
CA VAL A 79 -9.44 -5.28 -4.76
C VAL A 79 -9.86 -6.21 -3.62
N PRO A 80 -9.10 -6.43 -2.52
CA PRO A 80 -9.57 -7.30 -1.44
C PRO A 80 -10.82 -6.76 -0.73
N ILE A 81 -11.03 -5.44 -0.69
CA ILE A 81 -12.29 -4.86 -0.16
C ILE A 81 -13.46 -5.21 -1.08
N LEU A 82 -13.34 -4.94 -2.38
CA LEU A 82 -14.37 -5.24 -3.36
C LEU A 82 -14.63 -6.75 -3.44
N CYS A 83 -13.59 -7.59 -3.48
CA CYS A 83 -13.74 -9.04 -3.50
C CYS A 83 -14.50 -9.56 -2.28
N LYS A 84 -14.27 -9.00 -1.08
CA LYS A 84 -15.06 -9.32 0.12
C LYS A 84 -16.53 -8.96 -0.05
N GLU A 85 -16.85 -7.81 -0.64
CA GLU A 85 -18.24 -7.35 -0.88
C GLU A 85 -18.97 -8.24 -1.89
N TYR A 86 -18.26 -8.77 -2.89
CA TYR A 86 -18.82 -9.63 -3.94
C TYR A 86 -18.66 -11.15 -3.66
N ASN A 87 -18.14 -11.54 -2.49
CA ASN A 87 -17.83 -12.93 -2.12
C ASN A 87 -16.88 -13.64 -3.12
N ILE A 88 -15.93 -12.90 -3.68
CA ILE A 88 -14.89 -13.41 -4.58
C ILE A 88 -13.68 -13.83 -3.72
N PRO A 89 -13.10 -15.03 -3.94
CA PRO A 89 -11.89 -15.44 -3.22
C PRO A 89 -10.73 -14.46 -3.42
N SER A 90 -10.20 -13.92 -2.32
CA SER A 90 -9.05 -13.02 -2.29
C SER A 90 -8.32 -13.12 -0.94
N PRO A 91 -7.09 -12.58 -0.82
CA PRO A 91 -6.50 -12.28 0.49
C PRO A 91 -7.43 -11.39 1.33
N SER A 92 -7.31 -11.45 2.65
CA SER A 92 -8.05 -10.53 3.53
C SER A 92 -7.46 -9.13 3.47
N VAL A 93 -8.29 -8.10 3.66
CA VAL A 93 -7.85 -6.70 3.74
C VAL A 93 -6.73 -6.52 4.77
N GLU A 94 -6.87 -7.15 5.94
CA GLU A 94 -5.85 -7.14 7.00
C GLU A 94 -4.52 -7.75 6.55
N SER A 95 -4.55 -8.89 5.84
CA SER A 95 -3.32 -9.54 5.36
C SER A 95 -2.56 -8.67 4.35
N VAL A 96 -3.28 -7.95 3.49
CA VAL A 96 -2.65 -7.02 2.53
C VAL A 96 -2.12 -5.80 3.26
N LEU A 97 -2.87 -5.23 4.21
CA LEU A 97 -2.40 -4.12 5.04
C LEU A 97 -1.15 -4.45 5.83
N LYS A 98 -1.04 -5.66 6.39
CA LYS A 98 0.18 -6.15 7.05
C LYS A 98 1.39 -6.10 6.11
N CYS A 99 1.21 -6.47 4.85
CA CYS A 99 2.29 -6.44 3.85
C CYS A 99 2.63 -5.01 3.39
N GLU A 100 1.61 -4.16 3.20
CA GLU A 100 1.72 -2.79 2.71
C GLU A 100 2.29 -1.80 3.74
N HIS A 101 1.96 -2.03 5.02
CA HIS A 101 2.38 -1.21 6.13
C HIS A 101 3.76 -1.67 6.64
N LYS A 102 4.83 -0.98 6.24
CA LYS A 102 6.22 -1.43 6.50
C LYS A 102 6.49 -1.77 7.98
N TYR A 103 6.00 -0.96 8.92
CA TYR A 103 6.14 -1.22 10.36
C TYR A 103 5.37 -2.48 10.81
N TRP A 104 4.10 -2.64 10.41
CA TRP A 104 3.33 -3.86 10.68
C TRP A 104 3.99 -5.10 10.07
N SER A 105 4.46 -5.01 8.82
CA SER A 105 5.19 -6.07 8.15
C SER A 105 6.39 -6.54 8.99
N ARG A 106 7.16 -5.59 9.54
CA ARG A 106 8.29 -5.89 10.42
C ARG A 106 7.89 -6.49 11.76
N LEU A 107 6.80 -6.03 12.37
CA LEU A 107 6.25 -6.66 13.58
C LEU A 107 5.85 -8.11 13.33
N GLU A 108 5.18 -8.41 12.20
CA GLU A 108 4.80 -9.79 11.86
C GLU A 108 6.03 -10.65 11.53
N GLN A 109 7.03 -10.12 10.81
CA GLN A 109 8.27 -10.84 10.55
C GLN A 109 9.04 -11.15 11.84
N LYS A 110 9.12 -10.20 12.78
CA LYS A 110 9.81 -10.38 14.08
C LYS A 110 9.16 -11.46 14.94
N LYS A 111 7.84 -11.68 14.81
CA LYS A 111 7.14 -12.79 15.49
C LYS A 111 7.55 -14.17 14.98
N VAL A 112 7.97 -14.28 13.71
CA VAL A 112 8.19 -15.57 13.04
C VAL A 112 9.68 -15.91 12.89
N ILE A 113 10.51 -14.92 12.52
CA ILE A 113 11.94 -15.09 12.21
C ILE A 113 12.80 -13.98 12.85
N PRO A 114 12.76 -13.80 14.19
CA PRO A 114 13.39 -12.67 14.87
C PRO A 114 14.90 -12.53 14.60
N ASP A 115 15.60 -13.65 14.40
CA ASP A 115 17.07 -13.67 14.27
C ASP A 115 17.60 -13.05 12.97
N VAL A 116 16.73 -12.83 11.97
CA VAL A 116 17.10 -12.27 10.65
C VAL A 116 16.33 -11.00 10.29
N VAL A 117 15.53 -10.48 11.22
CA VAL A 117 14.84 -9.19 11.06
C VAL A 117 15.73 -8.10 11.68
N PRO A 118 16.14 -7.06 10.92
CA PRO A 118 16.94 -5.96 11.47
C PRO A 118 16.17 -5.27 12.60
N ASP A 119 16.86 -4.61 13.54
CA ASP A 119 16.14 -3.76 14.49
C ASP A 119 15.46 -2.60 13.76
N PHE A 120 14.30 -2.23 14.27
CA PHE A 120 13.46 -1.17 13.74
C PHE A 120 12.64 -0.51 14.83
N CYS A 121 12.24 0.74 14.59
CA CYS A 121 11.28 1.45 15.43
C CYS A 121 10.34 2.32 14.59
N GLY A 122 9.18 2.64 15.14
CA GLY A 122 8.27 3.63 14.59
C GLY A 122 8.75 5.04 14.96
N VAL A 123 8.51 6.01 14.09
CA VAL A 123 8.80 7.43 14.32
C VAL A 123 7.60 8.23 13.84
N ASP A 124 6.96 8.96 14.74
CA ASP A 124 6.03 10.03 14.36
C ASP A 124 6.85 11.26 13.94
N PRO A 125 6.87 11.61 12.63
CA PRO A 125 7.64 12.77 12.18
C PRO A 125 7.04 14.09 12.68
N PHE A 126 5.81 14.13 13.18
CA PHE A 126 5.15 15.37 13.66
C PHE A 126 5.21 15.57 15.17
N ALA A 127 5.81 14.63 15.92
CA ALA A 127 6.08 14.81 17.34
C ALA A 127 6.99 16.02 17.62
N ASP A 128 6.95 16.54 18.85
CA ASP A 128 7.79 17.66 19.28
C ASP A 128 9.29 17.37 19.14
N ASP A 129 9.70 16.12 19.44
CA ASP A 129 11.06 15.61 19.27
C ASP A 129 11.03 14.23 18.59
N PRO A 130 11.01 14.16 17.24
CA PRO A 130 10.99 12.90 16.51
C PRO A 130 12.25 12.05 16.74
N LEU A 131 13.40 12.68 17.00
CA LEU A 131 14.66 11.96 17.18
C LEU A 131 14.67 11.16 18.48
N SER A 132 14.03 11.65 19.54
CA SER A 132 13.89 10.93 20.81
C SER A 132 13.19 9.57 20.71
N GLN A 133 12.46 9.32 19.62
CA GLN A 133 11.77 8.05 19.36
C GLN A 133 12.70 7.01 18.69
N VAL A 134 13.84 7.44 18.14
CA VAL A 134 14.78 6.56 17.45
C VAL A 134 15.57 5.75 18.48
N THR A 135 15.53 4.43 18.33
CA THR A 135 16.21 3.47 19.22
C THR A 135 17.44 2.81 18.57
N LEU A 136 17.83 3.28 17.39
CA LEU A 136 18.89 2.69 16.56
C LEU A 136 20.15 3.56 16.59
N ASP A 137 21.30 2.91 16.57
CA ASP A 137 22.59 3.57 16.31
C ASP A 137 22.69 4.00 14.84
N TYR A 138 23.47 5.05 14.59
CA TYR A 138 23.82 5.41 13.21
C TYR A 138 24.80 4.38 12.60
N PRO A 139 24.72 4.13 11.27
CA PRO A 139 23.71 4.64 10.36
C PRO A 139 22.45 3.76 10.29
N PHE A 140 21.30 4.37 9.98
CA PHE A 140 20.02 3.68 9.76
C PHE A 140 19.26 4.28 8.56
N TRP A 141 18.23 3.59 8.09
CA TRP A 141 17.28 4.13 7.11
C TRP A 141 16.04 4.67 7.81
N ILE A 142 15.54 5.83 7.39
CA ILE A 142 14.18 6.30 7.71
C ILE A 142 13.36 6.43 6.43
N LYS A 143 12.09 6.02 6.48
CA LYS A 143 11.15 6.14 5.35
C LYS A 143 9.69 6.14 5.84
N PRO A 144 8.75 6.71 5.07
CA PRO A 144 7.33 6.57 5.34
C PRO A 144 6.90 5.11 5.43
N ILE A 145 5.95 4.84 6.32
CA ILE A 145 5.28 3.55 6.44
C ILE A 145 4.69 3.13 5.09
N LYS A 146 3.97 4.03 4.42
CA LYS A 146 3.49 3.82 3.05
C LYS A 146 4.17 4.75 2.05
N ALA A 147 4.85 4.14 1.10
CA ALA A 147 5.53 4.79 -0.03
C ALA A 147 5.98 3.71 -1.03
N PHE A 148 6.28 4.10 -2.27
CA PHE A 148 6.85 3.26 -3.32
C PHE A 148 8.05 3.96 -3.99
N SER A 149 8.82 3.24 -4.80
CA SER A 149 9.97 3.77 -5.56
C SER A 149 11.00 4.54 -4.73
N SER A 150 11.20 4.12 -3.47
CA SER A 150 12.09 4.78 -2.49
C SER A 150 11.77 6.24 -2.19
N HIS A 151 10.56 6.70 -2.52
CA HIS A 151 10.12 8.06 -2.23
C HIS A 151 10.21 8.36 -0.73
N LEU A 152 10.89 9.47 -0.39
CA LEU A 152 11.16 9.92 0.98
C LEU A 152 11.93 8.90 1.85
N GLY A 153 12.75 8.05 1.23
CA GLY A 153 13.67 7.16 1.94
C GLY A 153 15.06 7.78 2.07
N PHE A 154 15.56 7.91 3.30
CA PHE A 154 16.85 8.55 3.59
C PHE A 154 17.75 7.65 4.44
N LYS A 155 19.03 7.57 4.07
CA LYS A 155 20.06 7.00 4.93
C LYS A 155 20.53 8.09 5.86
N ILE A 156 20.47 7.82 7.16
CA ILE A 156 20.81 8.75 8.22
C ILE A 156 22.11 8.29 8.87
N GLU A 157 23.13 9.12 8.80
CA GLU A 157 24.46 8.87 9.37
C GLU A 157 24.75 9.74 10.60
N ASN A 158 23.93 10.76 10.85
CA ASN A 158 24.03 11.65 12.00
C ASN A 158 22.71 12.42 12.24
N GLU A 159 22.68 13.19 13.33
CA GLU A 159 21.52 14.00 13.74
C GLU A 159 21.14 15.09 12.73
N GLU A 160 22.12 15.77 12.11
CA GLU A 160 21.85 16.82 11.12
C GLU A 160 21.09 16.27 9.91
N GLN A 161 21.51 15.10 9.41
CA GLN A 161 20.82 14.39 8.33
C GLN A 161 19.42 13.93 8.74
N PHE A 162 19.23 13.52 10.01
CA PHE A 162 17.91 13.14 10.51
C PHE A 162 16.93 14.32 10.45
N HIS A 163 17.32 15.48 11.00
CA HIS A 163 16.45 16.66 11.01
C HIS A 163 16.13 17.14 9.59
N ALA A 164 17.11 17.13 8.68
CA ALA A 164 16.88 17.46 7.28
C ALA A 164 15.88 16.49 6.61
N ALA A 165 16.02 15.18 6.85
CA ALA A 165 15.11 14.17 6.31
C ALA A 165 13.69 14.32 6.88
N ILE A 166 13.54 14.60 8.18
CA ILE A 166 12.22 14.82 8.80
C ILE A 166 11.51 16.03 8.17
N GLU A 167 12.21 17.13 7.92
CA GLU A 167 11.62 18.30 7.26
C GLU A 167 11.13 17.98 5.83
N GLU A 168 11.88 17.19 5.07
CA GLU A 168 11.45 16.75 3.73
C GLU A 168 10.27 15.78 3.80
N ILE A 169 10.30 14.83 4.73
CA ILE A 169 9.22 13.88 4.99
C ILE A 169 7.92 14.61 5.32
N ARG A 170 7.96 15.59 6.22
CA ARG A 170 6.78 16.39 6.65
C ARG A 170 6.08 17.07 5.46
N GLN A 171 6.84 17.47 4.44
CA GLN A 171 6.31 18.15 3.26
C GLN A 171 5.59 17.21 2.29
N GLY A 172 6.00 15.94 2.21
CA GLY A 172 5.51 15.00 1.19
C GLY A 172 4.68 13.82 1.71
N ILE A 173 4.85 13.41 2.97
CA ILE A 173 4.34 12.12 3.47
C ILE A 173 2.82 11.97 3.33
N ARG A 174 2.08 13.08 3.48
CA ARG A 174 0.61 13.11 3.39
C ARG A 174 0.06 12.73 2.02
N GLN A 175 0.85 12.88 0.96
CA GLN A 175 0.43 12.55 -0.40
C GLN A 175 -0.04 11.09 -0.54
N LEU A 176 0.63 10.16 0.16
CA LEU A 176 0.23 8.76 0.24
C LEU A 176 -0.26 8.34 1.62
N GLY A 177 0.20 9.00 2.68
CA GLY A 177 -0.19 8.70 4.04
C GLY A 177 -1.67 8.96 4.32
N ASP A 178 -2.23 10.08 3.85
CA ASP A 178 -3.65 10.38 4.07
C ASP A 178 -4.57 9.38 3.35
N PRO A 179 -4.37 9.04 2.05
CA PRO A 179 -5.17 7.99 1.40
C PRO A 179 -4.97 6.61 2.03
N PHE A 180 -3.76 6.30 2.51
CA PHE A 180 -3.51 5.04 3.20
C PHE A 180 -4.24 4.97 4.55
N ASN A 181 -4.36 6.09 5.26
CA ASN A 181 -5.19 6.20 6.47
C ASN A 181 -6.66 5.93 6.21
N GLU A 182 -7.19 6.32 5.04
CA GLU A 182 -8.53 5.93 4.64
C GLU A 182 -8.66 4.41 4.47
N ALA A 183 -7.67 3.79 3.81
CA ALA A 183 -7.64 2.35 3.62
C ALA A 183 -7.50 1.55 4.94
N LEU A 184 -6.74 2.08 5.91
CA LEU A 184 -6.57 1.49 7.24
C LEU A 184 -7.90 1.36 8.00
N ARG A 185 -8.92 2.20 7.71
CA ARG A 185 -10.25 2.12 8.34
C ARG A 185 -11.04 0.86 7.96
N TYR A 186 -10.60 0.12 6.94
CA TYR A 186 -11.27 -1.11 6.49
C TYR A 186 -10.75 -2.38 7.18
N ALA A 187 -9.91 -2.25 8.21
CA ALA A 187 -9.43 -3.36 9.02
C ALA A 187 -9.44 -3.05 10.52
N ASP A 188 -9.49 -4.12 11.33
CA ASP A 188 -9.36 -4.04 12.78
C ASP A 188 -7.88 -3.90 13.15
N LEU A 189 -7.43 -2.65 13.31
CA LEU A 189 -6.03 -2.35 13.59
C LEU A 189 -5.67 -2.69 15.04
N PRO A 190 -4.56 -3.41 15.31
CA PRO A 190 -4.06 -3.56 16.67
C PRO A 190 -3.51 -2.22 17.22
N PRO A 191 -3.47 -2.02 18.55
CA PRO A 191 -3.10 -0.74 19.17
C PRO A 191 -1.80 -0.14 18.63
N GLU A 192 -0.75 -0.96 18.50
CA GLU A 192 0.57 -0.54 18.01
C GLU A 192 0.56 -0.02 16.56
N ILE A 193 -0.46 -0.38 15.77
CA ILE A 193 -0.65 0.13 14.40
C ILE A 193 -1.55 1.38 14.38
N ARG A 194 -2.44 1.55 15.37
CA ARG A 194 -3.23 2.78 15.49
C ARG A 194 -2.36 3.99 15.84
N GLU A 195 -1.29 3.77 16.58
CA GLU A 195 -0.32 4.80 16.95
C GLU A 195 0.65 5.14 15.81
N MET A 196 0.80 4.25 14.83
CA MET A 196 1.74 4.38 13.71
C MET A 196 0.98 4.33 12.39
N ASP A 197 0.34 5.43 12.03
CA ASP A 197 -0.53 5.52 10.86
C ASP A 197 0.24 5.69 9.52
N GLY A 198 -0.47 5.92 8.41
CA GLY A 198 0.11 6.15 7.09
C GLY A 198 1.04 7.37 7.00
N ASN A 199 0.93 8.32 7.94
CA ASN A 199 1.78 9.51 8.05
C ASN A 199 2.95 9.33 9.03
N SER A 200 3.15 8.11 9.51
CA SER A 200 4.28 7.75 10.37
C SER A 200 5.43 7.17 9.55
N CYS A 201 6.61 7.12 10.15
CA CYS A 201 7.81 6.55 9.56
C CYS A 201 8.24 5.27 10.25
N ILE A 202 9.02 4.48 9.53
CA ILE A 202 9.82 3.40 10.12
C ILE A 202 11.30 3.76 9.99
N ALA A 203 12.03 3.64 11.09
CA ALA A 203 13.48 3.60 11.10
C ALA A 203 13.97 2.15 11.17
N GLU A 204 14.95 1.77 10.35
CA GLU A 204 15.45 0.39 10.25
C GLU A 204 16.98 0.35 10.16
N GLN A 205 17.62 -0.62 10.83
CA GLN A 205 19.05 -0.88 10.64
C GLN A 205 19.37 -1.21 9.18
N ILE A 206 20.60 -0.88 8.77
CA ILE A 206 21.08 -1.22 7.44
C ILE A 206 21.27 -2.74 7.34
N ILE A 207 20.56 -3.35 6.39
CA ILE A 207 20.83 -4.71 5.96
C ILE A 207 21.86 -4.65 4.83
N SER A 208 22.98 -5.36 4.98
CA SER A 208 23.90 -5.64 3.87
C SER A 208 23.52 -6.95 3.18
N GLY A 209 23.61 -6.97 1.86
CA GLY A 209 23.58 -8.23 1.10
C GLY A 209 24.80 -9.10 1.42
N VAL A 210 24.71 -10.39 1.05
CA VAL A 210 25.83 -11.33 1.07
C VAL A 210 26.59 -11.27 -0.25
#